data_AF-A0A9D3Y474-F1
#
_entry.id   AF-A0A9D3Y474-F1
#
_cell.length_a   1.000
_cell.length_b   1.000
_cell.length_c   1.000
_cell.angle_alpha   90.00
_cell.angle_beta   90.00
_cell.angle_gamma   90.00
#
_symmetry.space_group_name_H-M   'P 1'
#
loop_
_entity.id
_entity.type
_entity.pdbx_description
1 polymer ?
#
loop_
_entity_poly.entity_id
_entity_poly.type
_entity_poly.pdbx_seq_one_letter_code
_entity_poly.pdbx_strand_id
1 'polypeptide(L)'
;MGCCNSKTVSDKYKSREIKHNEKGKSEFGEIDDFARKAPEELKTSAEALVQYMLSKTKDHRQLVRGFFVWIAENIRYDIEGLLGQRPRAPTDVSSVMKNGLSVCEGYASVMETVCRSAGIEVKKLSGFSKGLGYSTDKKITTSSATDHAWNAVRLDGKWFLLDSTWGAGYSDGQTFIKAFDEFYFLTDPVMFVNDHFPYMNHNMSESMKWQLLKNPISLEHFNNNVQLKSHAFVLNVTPVSHKRGHIVMNDEIQLIFKSQNILRFSARLSHFDGNSFREMLNSTFANSKSGVSFITVHPRIVGKYRLDIFAQHRTDEGRLHQVAVYSIQCDSVKDSTFEFPKVFKSDYTDECQIIQPKNARLLANSEVVFEINAPHLNSISVNDEMLQGKGGKFRGTIKTHKEGVSYTVNAVFREGSTTHFRGMFQFYTC
;
A
#
# COMPACT_ATOMS: atom_id res chain seq x y z
N MET A 1 19.38 -39.65 -17.66
CA MET A 1 20.18 -38.45 -17.36
C MET A 1 19.91 -37.44 -18.45
N GLY A 2 19.36 -36.27 -18.10
CA GLY A 2 19.02 -35.23 -19.07
C GLY A 2 18.42 -34.04 -18.34
N CYS A 3 19.25 -33.03 -18.08
CA CYS A 3 18.91 -31.78 -17.41
C CYS A 3 17.77 -31.05 -18.13
N CYS A 4 16.70 -30.76 -17.40
CA CYS A 4 15.67 -29.80 -17.85
C CYS A 4 15.96 -28.45 -17.18
N ASN A 5 16.37 -27.48 -18.01
CA ASN A 5 16.73 -26.12 -17.61
C ASN A 5 15.51 -25.36 -17.08
N SER A 6 15.56 -24.94 -15.82
CA SER A 6 14.64 -23.98 -15.23
C SER A 6 14.96 -22.55 -15.70
N LYS A 7 14.43 -22.13 -16.85
CA LYS A 7 14.29 -20.70 -17.18
C LYS A 7 12.88 -20.27 -16.86
N THR A 8 12.72 -19.78 -15.63
CA THR A 8 11.50 -19.20 -15.09
C THR A 8 11.10 -17.91 -15.80
N VAL A 9 9.84 -17.89 -16.24
CA VAL A 9 8.82 -16.85 -16.53
C VAL A 9 9.00 -15.40 -16.00
N SER A 10 10.08 -15.06 -15.31
CA SER A 10 10.32 -13.78 -14.61
C SER A 10 10.75 -12.60 -15.52
N ASP A 11 11.31 -12.85 -16.71
CA ASP A 11 12.03 -11.79 -17.46
C ASP A 11 11.22 -11.10 -18.56
N LYS A 12 9.93 -11.44 -18.73
CA LYS A 12 9.09 -10.90 -19.81
C LYS A 12 8.20 -9.70 -19.43
N TYR A 13 8.25 -9.27 -18.16
CA TYR A 13 7.45 -8.17 -17.64
C TYR A 13 8.35 -7.08 -17.05
N LYS A 14 9.21 -6.50 -17.89
CA LYS A 14 9.70 -5.15 -17.59
C LYS A 14 8.54 -4.21 -17.89
N SER A 15 7.93 -3.65 -16.83
CA SER A 15 7.15 -2.43 -16.93
C SER A 15 7.93 -1.45 -17.81
N ARG A 16 7.25 -0.78 -18.75
CA ARG A 16 7.86 0.40 -19.37
C ARG A 16 7.87 1.48 -18.29
N GLU A 17 8.87 1.43 -17.43
CA GLU A 17 9.15 2.47 -16.44
C GLU A 17 9.16 3.83 -17.15
N ILE A 18 8.50 4.80 -16.55
CA ILE A 18 8.74 6.21 -16.84
C ILE A 18 10.22 6.42 -16.54
N LYS A 19 10.99 6.74 -17.58
CA LYS A 19 12.44 6.88 -17.44
C LYS A 19 12.73 8.13 -16.62
N HIS A 20 13.23 7.96 -15.40
CA HIS A 20 13.91 9.06 -14.72
C HIS A 20 15.21 9.35 -15.49
N ASN A 21 15.43 10.61 -15.88
CA ASN A 21 16.70 10.99 -16.48
C ASN A 21 17.83 10.91 -15.43
N GLU A 22 19.09 10.99 -15.89
CA GLU A 22 20.31 10.91 -15.05
C GLU A 22 20.40 11.99 -13.93
N LYS A 23 19.38 12.85 -13.78
CA LYS A 23 19.23 13.85 -12.72
C LYS A 23 18.00 13.64 -11.81
N GLY A 24 17.35 12.47 -11.86
CA GLY A 24 16.22 12.15 -10.98
C GLY A 24 14.95 12.96 -11.24
N LYS A 25 14.86 13.72 -12.35
CA LYS A 25 13.64 14.44 -12.73
C LYS A 25 12.72 13.53 -13.56
N SER A 26 11.44 13.51 -13.20
CA SER A 26 10.36 12.92 -14.03
C SER A 26 10.41 13.51 -15.44
N GLU A 27 10.11 12.70 -16.46
CA GLU A 27 9.99 13.15 -17.85
C GLU A 27 8.99 14.31 -18.02
N PHE A 28 8.12 14.50 -17.04
CA PHE A 28 7.07 15.51 -17.01
C PHE A 28 7.33 16.70 -16.09
N GLY A 29 8.50 16.80 -15.42
CA GLY A 29 8.71 17.81 -14.38
C GLY A 29 8.36 19.25 -14.78
N GLU A 30 8.72 19.68 -16.00
CA GLU A 30 8.36 21.02 -16.50
C GLU A 30 6.86 21.20 -16.75
N ILE A 31 6.17 20.14 -17.20
CA ILE A 31 4.74 20.16 -17.45
C ILE A 31 3.97 20.17 -16.14
N ASP A 32 4.41 19.38 -15.16
CA ASP A 32 3.81 19.33 -13.83
C ASP A 32 3.91 20.69 -13.14
N ASP A 33 5.09 21.31 -13.17
CA ASP A 33 5.31 22.65 -12.60
C ASP A 33 4.46 23.71 -13.30
N PHE A 34 4.30 23.61 -14.62
CA PHE A 34 3.46 24.51 -15.40
C PHE A 34 1.98 24.33 -15.03
N ALA A 35 1.51 23.08 -14.93
CA ALA A 35 0.13 22.77 -14.56
C ALA A 35 -0.23 23.20 -13.14
N ARG A 36 0.70 23.06 -12.18
CA ARG A 36 0.53 23.54 -10.79
C ARG A 36 0.50 25.06 -10.67
N LYS A 37 1.12 25.78 -11.62
CA LYS A 37 1.15 27.24 -11.68
C LYS A 37 0.04 27.83 -12.56
N ALA A 38 -0.90 27.01 -13.01
CA ALA A 38 -2.04 27.44 -13.80
C ALA A 38 -2.82 28.55 -13.06
N PRO A 39 -3.10 29.69 -13.72
CA PRO A 39 -3.87 30.77 -13.11
C PRO A 39 -5.28 30.35 -12.70
N GLU A 40 -5.80 30.95 -11.62
CA GLU A 40 -7.12 30.64 -11.06
C GLU A 40 -8.27 30.91 -12.05
N GLU A 41 -8.10 31.86 -12.97
CA GLU A 41 -9.09 32.21 -14.00
C GLU A 41 -9.44 31.01 -14.89
N LEU A 42 -8.51 30.07 -15.06
CA LEU A 42 -8.71 28.85 -15.84
C LEU A 42 -9.75 27.90 -15.24
N LYS A 43 -10.07 28.03 -13.95
CA LYS A 43 -11.12 27.25 -13.28
C LYS A 43 -12.53 27.51 -13.83
N THR A 44 -12.69 28.52 -14.67
CA THR A 44 -14.01 28.89 -15.22
C THR A 44 -14.25 28.40 -16.65
N SER A 45 -13.23 27.86 -17.35
CA SER A 45 -13.37 27.39 -18.73
C SER A 45 -12.43 26.23 -19.04
N ALA A 46 -13.02 25.11 -19.49
CA ALA A 46 -12.27 23.97 -19.99
C ALA A 46 -11.46 24.33 -21.24
N GLU A 47 -12.01 25.15 -22.13
CA GLU A 47 -11.35 25.62 -23.34
C GLU A 47 -10.11 26.46 -23.02
N ALA A 48 -10.21 27.37 -22.05
CA ALA A 48 -9.08 28.18 -21.59
C ALA A 48 -7.97 27.30 -21.01
N LEU A 49 -8.32 26.29 -20.21
CA LEU A 49 -7.35 25.32 -19.69
C LEU A 49 -6.67 24.52 -20.82
N VAL A 50 -7.41 24.10 -21.83
CA VAL A 50 -6.86 23.42 -23.02
C VAL A 50 -5.84 24.31 -23.74
N GLN A 51 -6.21 25.57 -24.03
CA GLN A 51 -5.30 26.51 -24.70
C GLN A 51 -4.04 26.80 -23.87
N TYR A 52 -4.22 26.97 -22.55
CA TYR A 52 -3.10 27.15 -21.64
C TYR A 52 -2.11 25.98 -21.70
N MET A 53 -2.60 24.74 -21.61
CA MET A 53 -1.73 23.55 -21.65
C MET A 53 -1.09 23.33 -23.03
N LEU A 54 -1.81 23.62 -24.12
CA LEU A 54 -1.27 23.55 -25.48
C LEU A 54 -0.09 24.49 -25.69
N SER A 55 -0.04 25.64 -25.00
CA SER A 55 1.06 26.60 -25.14
C SER A 55 2.43 26.06 -24.67
N LYS A 56 2.45 25.01 -23.84
CA LYS A 56 3.67 24.46 -23.24
C LYS A 56 3.96 23.01 -23.64
N THR A 57 2.95 22.26 -24.05
CA THR A 57 3.05 20.82 -24.33
C THR A 57 3.43 20.57 -25.79
N LYS A 58 4.19 19.49 -26.03
CA LYS A 58 4.72 19.17 -27.37
C LYS A 58 3.96 18.05 -28.07
N ASP A 59 3.25 17.24 -27.30
CA ASP A 59 2.51 16.07 -27.78
C ASP A 59 1.30 15.79 -26.87
N HIS A 60 0.43 14.88 -27.32
CA HIS A 60 -0.78 14.51 -26.57
C HIS A 60 -0.46 13.88 -25.21
N ARG A 61 0.68 13.20 -25.05
CA ARG A 61 1.04 12.57 -23.77
C ARG A 61 1.38 13.62 -22.72
N GLN A 62 2.15 14.64 -23.07
CA GLN A 62 2.40 15.81 -22.23
C GLN A 62 1.11 16.60 -21.95
N LEU A 63 0.23 16.71 -22.94
CA LEU A 63 -1.05 17.40 -22.79
C LEU A 63 -1.97 16.71 -21.77
N VAL A 64 -2.16 15.39 -21.90
CA VAL A 64 -2.91 14.59 -20.91
C VAL A 64 -2.25 14.66 -19.54
N ARG A 65 -0.91 14.70 -19.46
CA ARG A 65 -0.21 14.90 -18.18
C ARG A 65 -0.56 16.24 -17.53
N GLY A 66 -0.51 17.32 -18.30
CA GLY A 66 -0.89 18.65 -17.81
C GLY A 66 -2.31 18.68 -17.26
N PHE A 67 -3.26 18.07 -17.97
CA PHE A 67 -4.64 17.92 -17.50
C PHE A 67 -4.75 17.08 -16.23
N PHE A 68 -4.08 15.93 -16.17
CA PHE A 68 -4.06 15.05 -15.00
C PHE A 68 -3.57 15.79 -13.76
N VAL A 69 -2.42 16.48 -13.85
CA VAL A 69 -1.86 17.26 -12.74
C VAL A 69 -2.79 18.40 -12.36
N TRP A 70 -3.28 19.17 -13.32
CA TRP A 70 -4.17 20.30 -13.01
C TRP A 70 -5.43 19.83 -12.27
N ILE A 71 -6.09 18.77 -12.75
CA ILE A 71 -7.29 18.20 -12.14
C ILE A 71 -6.99 17.72 -10.71
N ALA A 72 -5.92 16.94 -10.54
CA ALA A 72 -5.51 16.40 -9.25
C ALA A 72 -5.15 17.49 -8.23
N GLU A 73 -4.65 18.63 -8.71
CA GLU A 73 -4.21 19.74 -7.88
C GLU A 73 -5.32 20.74 -7.56
N ASN A 74 -6.33 20.88 -8.43
CA ASN A 74 -7.35 21.92 -8.31
C ASN A 74 -8.71 21.42 -7.84
N ILE A 75 -8.93 20.11 -7.81
CA ILE A 75 -10.19 19.52 -7.36
C ILE A 75 -9.93 18.71 -6.08
N ARG A 76 -10.79 18.91 -5.08
CA ARG A 76 -10.83 18.16 -3.83
C ARG A 76 -11.96 17.14 -3.86
N TYR A 77 -11.76 16.00 -3.20
CA TYR A 77 -12.78 14.96 -3.16
C TYR A 77 -13.85 15.26 -2.11
N ASP A 78 -15.12 15.20 -2.50
CA ASP A 78 -16.27 15.48 -1.64
C ASP A 78 -16.64 14.27 -0.76
N ILE A 79 -15.83 14.02 0.28
CA ILE A 79 -16.07 12.93 1.24
C ILE A 79 -17.37 13.14 2.01
N GLU A 80 -17.63 14.35 2.51
CA GLU A 80 -18.85 14.64 3.28
C GLU A 80 -20.12 14.41 2.45
N GLY A 81 -20.12 14.89 1.20
CA GLY A 81 -21.23 14.66 0.28
C GLY A 81 -21.38 13.19 -0.13
N LEU A 82 -20.27 12.46 -0.28
CA LEU A 82 -20.30 11.01 -0.51
C LEU A 82 -20.87 10.23 0.70
N LEU A 83 -20.52 10.63 1.92
CA LEU A 83 -20.99 10.01 3.17
C LEU A 83 -22.40 10.47 3.56
N GLY A 84 -23.03 11.36 2.79
CA GLY A 84 -24.38 11.86 3.06
C GLY A 84 -24.46 12.83 4.24
N GLN A 85 -23.34 13.41 4.66
CA GLN A 85 -23.28 14.39 5.76
C GLN A 85 -23.80 15.77 5.32
N ARG A 86 -23.77 16.05 4.01
CA ARG A 86 -24.40 17.21 3.35
C ARG A 86 -24.77 16.86 1.90
N PRO A 87 -25.50 17.73 1.17
CA PRO A 87 -25.74 17.53 -0.25
C PRO A 87 -24.43 17.34 -1.03
N ARG A 88 -24.43 16.36 -1.93
CA ARG A 88 -23.29 16.03 -2.77
C ARG A 88 -22.98 17.18 -3.73
N ALA A 89 -21.70 17.50 -3.88
CA ALA A 89 -21.22 18.49 -4.83
C ALA A 89 -21.63 18.12 -6.27
N PRO A 90 -21.91 19.11 -7.13
CA PRO A 90 -22.21 18.89 -8.54
C PRO A 90 -21.07 18.14 -9.26
N THR A 91 -21.42 17.44 -10.33
CA THR A 91 -20.48 16.68 -11.18
C THR A 91 -20.37 17.24 -12.61
N ASP A 92 -21.13 18.29 -12.95
CA ASP A 92 -20.98 18.98 -14.23
C ASP A 92 -19.66 19.75 -14.29
N VAL A 93 -19.03 19.75 -15.46
CA VAL A 93 -17.66 20.26 -15.67
C VAL A 93 -17.50 21.71 -15.19
N SER A 94 -18.45 22.59 -15.54
CA SER A 94 -18.38 24.00 -15.19
C SER A 94 -18.39 24.22 -13.67
N SER A 95 -19.28 23.53 -12.95
CA SER A 95 -19.35 23.62 -11.49
C SER A 95 -18.13 22.97 -10.82
N VAL A 96 -17.66 21.82 -11.33
CA VAL A 96 -16.50 21.11 -10.79
C VAL A 96 -15.24 21.96 -10.90
N MET A 97 -14.96 22.50 -12.10
CA MET A 97 -13.78 23.35 -12.32
C MET A 97 -13.86 24.61 -11.46
N LYS A 98 -15.03 25.28 -11.41
CA LYS A 98 -15.21 26.53 -10.66
C LYS A 98 -15.07 26.33 -9.15
N ASN A 99 -15.69 25.29 -8.61
CA ASN A 99 -15.75 25.08 -7.16
C ASN A 99 -14.54 24.29 -6.62
N GLY A 100 -13.81 23.57 -7.49
CA GLY A 100 -12.70 22.72 -7.08
C GLY A 100 -13.12 21.59 -6.13
N LEU A 101 -14.35 21.08 -6.26
CA LEU A 101 -14.92 20.08 -5.35
C LEU A 101 -15.89 19.15 -6.10
N SER A 102 -15.65 17.84 -6.05
CA SER A 102 -16.57 16.84 -6.59
C SER A 102 -16.26 15.42 -6.10
N VAL A 103 -17.03 14.44 -6.57
CA VAL A 103 -16.69 13.00 -6.47
C VAL A 103 -16.09 12.50 -7.77
N CYS A 104 -15.74 11.22 -7.85
CA CYS A 104 -15.01 10.60 -8.98
C CYS A 104 -15.61 10.93 -10.35
N GLU A 105 -16.93 10.92 -10.44
CA GLU A 105 -17.68 11.30 -11.64
C GLU A 105 -17.31 12.70 -12.19
N GLY A 106 -17.12 13.69 -11.31
CA GLY A 106 -16.76 15.05 -11.71
C GLY A 106 -15.33 15.14 -12.24
N TYR A 107 -14.37 14.49 -11.56
CA TYR A 107 -12.98 14.40 -12.03
C TYR A 107 -12.91 13.76 -13.42
N ALA A 108 -13.56 12.61 -13.58
CA ALA A 108 -13.55 11.86 -14.83
C ALA A 108 -14.24 12.63 -15.96
N SER A 109 -15.27 13.44 -15.64
CA SER A 109 -15.96 14.29 -16.61
C SER A 109 -15.11 15.49 -17.04
N VAL A 110 -14.38 16.14 -16.13
CA VAL A 110 -13.44 17.22 -16.50
C VAL A 110 -12.35 16.67 -17.42
N MET A 111 -11.73 15.55 -17.06
CA MET A 111 -10.71 14.89 -17.88
C MET A 111 -11.23 14.52 -19.27
N GLU A 112 -12.44 13.97 -19.35
CA GLU A 112 -13.08 13.63 -20.62
C GLU A 112 -13.29 14.88 -21.49
N THR A 113 -13.80 15.97 -20.92
CA THR A 113 -14.05 17.21 -21.65
C THR A 113 -12.77 17.86 -22.17
N VAL A 114 -11.75 18.03 -21.32
CA VAL A 114 -10.50 18.67 -21.77
C VAL A 114 -9.76 17.85 -22.81
N CYS A 115 -9.78 16.51 -22.71
CA CYS A 115 -9.21 15.63 -23.73
C CYS A 115 -9.98 15.72 -25.05
N ARG A 116 -11.32 15.66 -25.02
CA ARG A 116 -12.15 15.80 -26.23
C ARG A 116 -11.94 17.14 -26.92
N SER A 117 -11.93 18.23 -26.16
CA SER A 117 -11.70 19.58 -26.68
C SER A 117 -10.30 19.76 -27.27
N ALA A 118 -9.33 18.97 -26.81
CA ALA A 118 -7.98 18.91 -27.37
C ALA A 118 -7.84 17.94 -28.56
N GLY A 119 -8.93 17.30 -29.02
CA GLY A 119 -8.89 16.32 -30.12
C GLY A 119 -8.30 14.95 -29.73
N ILE A 120 -8.23 14.65 -28.43
CA ILE A 120 -7.74 13.36 -27.91
C ILE A 120 -8.95 12.43 -27.73
N GLU A 121 -8.88 11.24 -28.35
CA GLU A 121 -9.89 10.20 -28.10
C GLU A 121 -9.84 9.78 -26.62
N VAL A 122 -10.98 9.87 -25.95
CA VAL A 122 -11.12 9.57 -24.52
C VAL A 122 -12.48 8.94 -24.26
N LYS A 123 -12.50 8.02 -23.30
CA LYS A 123 -13.72 7.41 -22.78
C LYS A 123 -13.72 7.50 -21.26
N LYS A 124 -14.76 8.12 -20.69
CA LYS A 124 -15.09 7.93 -19.28
C LYS A 124 -15.63 6.51 -19.07
N LEU A 125 -15.07 5.83 -18.08
CA LEU A 125 -15.41 4.47 -17.68
C LEU A 125 -16.03 4.50 -16.29
N SER A 126 -16.91 3.55 -16.02
CA SER A 126 -17.47 3.31 -14.70
C SER A 126 -17.34 1.83 -14.35
N GLY A 127 -17.30 1.53 -13.05
CA GLY A 127 -17.21 0.16 -12.60
C GLY A 127 -17.10 0.02 -11.09
N PHE A 128 -16.44 -1.06 -10.69
CA PHE A 128 -16.23 -1.42 -9.29
C PHE A 128 -14.81 -1.08 -8.86
N SER A 129 -14.68 -0.55 -7.65
CA SER A 129 -13.40 -0.23 -7.05
C SER A 129 -13.11 -1.06 -5.81
N LYS A 130 -11.82 -1.22 -5.50
CA LYS A 130 -11.38 -1.55 -4.14
C LYS A 130 -11.02 -0.28 -3.38
N GLY A 131 -11.92 0.70 -3.40
CA GLY A 131 -11.74 2.02 -2.79
C GLY A 131 -12.40 2.17 -1.42
N LEU A 132 -12.89 3.38 -1.14
CA LEU A 132 -13.64 3.69 0.07
C LEU A 132 -14.93 2.86 0.14
N GLY A 133 -15.16 2.18 1.26
CA GLY A 133 -16.32 1.31 1.46
C GLY A 133 -16.16 -0.12 0.93
N TYR A 134 -15.06 -0.43 0.23
CA TYR A 134 -14.74 -1.81 -0.15
C TYR A 134 -14.45 -2.68 1.08
N SER A 135 -14.98 -3.90 1.07
CA SER A 135 -14.66 -4.95 2.03
C SER A 135 -14.48 -6.26 1.30
N THR A 136 -13.41 -6.97 1.59
CA THR A 136 -13.15 -8.32 1.06
C THR A 136 -14.19 -9.35 1.53
N ASP A 137 -14.95 -9.06 2.59
CA ASP A 137 -16.01 -9.95 3.09
C ASP A 137 -17.32 -9.77 2.32
N LYS A 138 -17.47 -8.65 1.58
CA LYS A 138 -18.65 -8.37 0.77
C LYS A 138 -18.29 -8.51 -0.70
N LYS A 139 -18.70 -9.63 -1.29
CA LYS A 139 -18.49 -9.88 -2.72
C LYS A 139 -19.29 -8.87 -3.56
N ILE A 140 -18.61 -8.28 -4.53
CA ILE A 140 -19.20 -7.44 -5.56
C ILE A 140 -19.87 -8.35 -6.60
N THR A 141 -21.10 -8.02 -6.98
CA THR A 141 -21.89 -8.77 -7.96
C THR A 141 -22.33 -7.87 -9.11
N THR A 142 -22.83 -8.46 -10.20
CA THR A 142 -23.39 -7.71 -11.34
C THR A 142 -24.65 -6.91 -11.00
N SER A 143 -25.28 -7.19 -9.86
CA SER A 143 -26.39 -6.43 -9.28
C SER A 143 -25.92 -5.27 -8.39
N SER A 144 -24.62 -5.18 -8.09
CA SER A 144 -24.06 -4.06 -7.33
C SER A 144 -24.04 -2.82 -8.21
N ALA A 145 -24.33 -1.65 -7.61
CA ALA A 145 -24.10 -0.38 -8.27
C ALA A 145 -22.59 -0.16 -8.48
N THR A 146 -22.22 0.46 -9.60
CA THR A 146 -20.86 0.96 -9.81
C THR A 146 -20.55 2.05 -8.78
N ASP A 147 -19.39 1.99 -8.17
CA ASP A 147 -18.99 2.89 -7.09
C ASP A 147 -17.89 3.88 -7.52
N HIS A 148 -17.34 3.73 -8.73
CA HIS A 148 -16.22 4.54 -9.18
C HIS A 148 -16.23 4.84 -10.69
N ALA A 149 -15.60 5.95 -11.06
CA ALA A 149 -15.48 6.45 -12.42
C ALA A 149 -14.05 6.97 -12.70
N TRP A 150 -13.52 6.65 -13.88
CA TRP A 150 -12.16 6.99 -14.33
C TRP A 150 -12.12 7.14 -15.86
N ASN A 151 -10.94 7.28 -16.48
CA ASN A 151 -10.83 7.47 -17.93
C ASN A 151 -9.89 6.47 -18.60
N ALA A 152 -10.17 6.19 -19.87
CA ALA A 152 -9.20 5.67 -20.82
C ALA A 152 -8.95 6.72 -21.92
N VAL A 153 -7.69 6.97 -22.25
CA VAL A 153 -7.27 7.90 -23.31
C VAL A 153 -6.52 7.15 -24.41
N ARG A 154 -6.67 7.56 -25.66
CA ARG A 154 -5.94 6.98 -26.78
C ARG A 154 -4.78 7.87 -27.19
N LEU A 155 -3.56 7.35 -27.05
CA LEU A 155 -2.30 8.02 -27.40
C LEU A 155 -1.53 7.12 -28.35
N ASP A 156 -1.00 7.66 -29.44
CA ASP A 156 -0.22 6.92 -30.45
C ASP A 156 -0.93 5.62 -30.92
N GLY A 157 -2.24 5.71 -31.12
CA GLY A 157 -3.09 4.61 -31.56
C GLY A 157 -3.44 3.57 -30.48
N LYS A 158 -2.97 3.71 -29.24
CA LYS A 158 -3.18 2.76 -28.13
C LYS A 158 -3.97 3.38 -26.98
N TRP A 159 -4.79 2.58 -26.32
CA TRP A 159 -5.54 2.99 -25.13
C TRP A 159 -4.69 2.85 -23.86
N PHE A 160 -4.79 3.82 -22.97
CA PHE A 160 -4.14 3.87 -21.67
C PHE A 160 -5.18 4.23 -20.59
N LEU A 161 -5.04 3.67 -19.40
CA LEU A 161 -5.93 3.91 -18.26
C LEU A 161 -5.35 4.99 -17.36
N LEU A 162 -6.20 5.86 -16.83
CA LEU A 162 -5.81 6.83 -15.81
C LEU A 162 -6.97 7.14 -14.86
N ASP A 163 -6.63 7.54 -13.63
CA ASP A 163 -7.59 7.98 -12.63
C ASP A 163 -7.07 9.25 -11.92
N SER A 164 -7.60 10.40 -12.34
CA SER A 164 -7.26 11.69 -11.73
C SER A 164 -7.85 11.89 -10.33
N THR A 165 -8.85 11.10 -9.92
CA THR A 165 -9.39 11.13 -8.56
C THR A 165 -8.40 10.52 -7.59
N TRP A 166 -7.95 9.30 -7.84
CA TRP A 166 -6.98 8.63 -6.95
C TRP A 166 -5.57 9.19 -7.15
N GLY A 167 -5.29 9.82 -8.30
CA GLY A 167 -4.11 10.66 -8.49
C GLY A 167 -4.08 11.95 -7.65
N ALA A 168 -5.23 12.43 -7.14
CA ALA A 168 -5.30 13.64 -6.31
C ALA A 168 -4.97 13.37 -4.83
N GLY A 169 -5.19 12.14 -4.36
CA GLY A 169 -5.05 11.79 -2.96
C GLY A 169 -5.92 10.61 -2.55
N TYR A 170 -6.13 10.48 -1.24
CA TYR A 170 -6.86 9.37 -0.65
C TYR A 170 -7.80 9.84 0.46
N SER A 171 -8.67 8.93 0.93
CA SER A 171 -9.49 9.17 2.12
C SER A 171 -8.97 8.38 3.31
N ASP A 172 -8.98 9.01 4.49
CA ASP A 172 -8.77 8.33 5.77
C ASP A 172 -10.07 7.71 6.35
N GLY A 173 -11.17 7.78 5.59
CA GLY A 173 -12.50 7.33 5.97
C GLY A 173 -13.45 8.46 6.41
N GLN A 174 -12.92 9.64 6.76
CA GLN A 174 -13.72 10.80 7.19
C GLN A 174 -13.39 12.07 6.41
N THR A 175 -12.13 12.22 6.01
CA THR A 175 -11.63 13.39 5.30
C THR A 175 -10.89 12.98 4.03
N PHE A 176 -10.72 13.95 3.13
CA PHE A 176 -9.87 13.83 1.96
C PHE A 176 -8.48 14.37 2.28
N ILE A 177 -7.47 13.52 2.11
CA ILE A 177 -6.06 13.88 2.24
C ILE A 177 -5.48 14.03 0.84
N LYS A 178 -5.10 15.26 0.48
CA LYS A 178 -4.44 15.54 -0.78
C LYS A 178 -3.01 14.98 -0.75
N ALA A 179 -2.71 14.11 -1.70
CA ALA A 179 -1.43 13.43 -1.82
C ALA A 179 -1.29 12.96 -3.26
N PHE A 180 -0.62 13.76 -4.09
CA PHE A 180 -0.49 13.47 -5.52
C PHE A 180 0.15 12.08 -5.73
N ASP A 181 -0.53 11.21 -6.46
CA ASP A 181 -0.09 9.84 -6.73
C ASP A 181 0.04 9.62 -8.24
N GLU A 182 1.29 9.68 -8.72
CA GLU A 182 1.62 9.48 -10.14
C GLU A 182 1.30 8.07 -10.63
N PHE A 183 1.13 7.08 -9.73
CA PHE A 183 0.78 5.72 -10.11
C PHE A 183 -0.46 5.64 -10.99
N TYR A 184 -1.44 6.55 -10.79
CA TYR A 184 -2.70 6.57 -11.53
C TYR A 184 -2.65 7.32 -12.87
N PHE A 185 -1.47 7.76 -13.31
CA PHE A 185 -1.28 8.36 -14.63
C PHE A 185 -0.78 7.31 -15.65
N LEU A 186 -1.61 6.99 -16.65
CA LEU A 186 -1.28 6.03 -17.72
C LEU A 186 -0.81 4.67 -17.18
N THR A 187 -1.43 4.21 -16.09
CA THR A 187 -1.07 2.99 -15.37
C THR A 187 -1.14 1.75 -16.25
N ASP A 188 -0.20 0.83 -16.07
CA ASP A 188 -0.24 -0.46 -16.75
C ASP A 188 -1.54 -1.20 -16.39
N PRO A 189 -2.30 -1.72 -17.37
CA PRO A 189 -3.56 -2.40 -17.11
C PRO A 189 -3.47 -3.59 -16.13
N VAL A 190 -2.33 -4.29 -16.07
CA VAL A 190 -2.10 -5.41 -15.13
C VAL A 190 -2.08 -4.91 -13.68
N MET A 191 -1.61 -3.67 -13.46
CA MET A 191 -1.60 -3.03 -12.15
C MET A 191 -2.96 -2.37 -11.86
N PHE A 192 -3.53 -1.66 -12.84
CA PHE A 192 -4.79 -0.92 -12.68
C PHE A 192 -5.98 -1.84 -12.36
N VAL A 193 -6.03 -3.05 -12.92
CA VAL A 193 -7.13 -4.00 -12.67
C VAL A 193 -7.18 -4.53 -11.22
N ASN A 194 -6.13 -4.30 -10.43
CA ASN A 194 -6.06 -4.75 -9.04
C ASN A 194 -7.15 -4.10 -8.18
N ASP A 195 -7.48 -2.84 -8.47
CA ASP A 195 -8.42 -2.02 -7.73
C ASP A 195 -9.49 -1.35 -8.60
N HIS A 196 -9.41 -1.46 -9.94
CA HIS A 196 -10.44 -0.98 -10.88
C HIS A 196 -10.96 -2.11 -11.78
N PHE A 197 -12.23 -2.48 -11.61
CA PHE A 197 -12.91 -3.42 -12.49
C PHE A 197 -13.97 -2.71 -13.32
N PRO A 198 -13.82 -2.57 -14.65
CA PRO A 198 -14.81 -1.91 -15.48
C PRO A 198 -16.12 -2.69 -15.49
N TYR A 199 -17.24 -1.98 -15.32
CA TYR A 199 -18.57 -2.53 -15.46
C TYR A 199 -19.53 -1.43 -15.90
N MET A 200 -19.83 -1.38 -17.19
CA MET A 200 -20.63 -0.35 -17.83
C MET A 200 -21.90 -0.96 -18.44
N ASN A 201 -22.99 -0.19 -18.42
CA ASN A 201 -24.24 -0.49 -19.11
C ASN A 201 -24.82 -1.88 -18.81
N HIS A 202 -24.51 -2.45 -17.63
CA HIS A 202 -24.84 -3.83 -17.25
C HIS A 202 -24.39 -4.89 -18.28
N ASN A 203 -23.35 -4.60 -19.07
CA ASN A 203 -22.84 -5.49 -20.12
C ASN A 203 -21.41 -5.94 -19.80
N MET A 204 -21.28 -7.14 -19.23
CA MET A 204 -19.97 -7.71 -18.87
C MET A 204 -19.08 -7.90 -20.10
N SER A 205 -19.61 -8.38 -21.23
CA SER A 205 -18.80 -8.66 -22.43
C SER A 205 -18.14 -7.40 -23.01
N GLU A 206 -18.87 -6.28 -23.04
CA GLU A 206 -18.28 -5.00 -23.44
C GLU A 206 -17.30 -4.49 -22.38
N SER A 207 -17.67 -4.57 -21.10
CA SER A 207 -16.88 -4.04 -19.98
C SER A 207 -15.50 -4.69 -19.87
N MET A 208 -15.42 -6.01 -20.07
CA MET A 208 -14.17 -6.77 -19.99
C MET A 208 -13.10 -6.29 -20.98
N LYS A 209 -13.50 -5.70 -22.12
CA LYS A 209 -12.56 -5.12 -23.10
C LYS A 209 -11.82 -3.91 -22.54
N TRP A 210 -12.45 -3.17 -21.63
CA TRP A 210 -11.90 -1.97 -21.00
C TRP A 210 -10.93 -2.26 -19.86
N GLN A 211 -10.71 -3.54 -19.53
CA GLN A 211 -9.56 -3.91 -18.72
C GLN A 211 -8.25 -3.70 -19.49
N LEU A 212 -8.28 -3.60 -20.83
CA LEU A 212 -7.11 -3.49 -21.72
C LEU A 212 -6.06 -4.61 -21.52
N LEU A 213 -6.46 -5.72 -20.92
CA LEU A 213 -5.65 -6.90 -20.74
C LEU A 213 -5.75 -7.82 -21.94
N LYS A 214 -4.64 -8.49 -22.28
CA LYS A 214 -4.65 -9.59 -23.25
C LYS A 214 -5.60 -10.71 -22.82
N ASN A 215 -5.61 -11.02 -21.52
CA ASN A 215 -6.51 -11.99 -20.89
C ASN A 215 -7.26 -11.29 -19.74
N PRO A 216 -8.47 -10.77 -19.98
CA PRO A 216 -9.27 -10.13 -18.94
C PRO A 216 -9.57 -11.06 -17.76
N ILE A 217 -9.57 -10.52 -16.54
CA ILE A 217 -9.88 -11.25 -15.30
C ILE A 217 -11.39 -11.25 -15.03
N SER A 218 -11.92 -12.32 -14.42
CA SER A 218 -13.32 -12.36 -14.01
C SER A 218 -13.61 -11.49 -12.78
N LEU A 219 -14.87 -11.12 -12.59
CA LEU A 219 -15.30 -10.43 -11.37
C LEU A 219 -15.04 -11.26 -10.10
N GLU A 220 -15.14 -12.59 -10.19
CA GLU A 220 -14.76 -13.49 -9.10
C GLU A 220 -13.26 -13.39 -8.77
N HIS A 221 -12.39 -13.38 -9.79
CA HIS A 221 -10.97 -13.21 -9.59
C HIS A 221 -10.65 -11.85 -8.96
N PHE A 222 -11.30 -10.79 -9.44
CA PHE A 222 -11.19 -9.44 -8.85
C PHE A 222 -11.58 -9.43 -7.38
N ASN A 223 -12.75 -9.99 -7.03
CA ASN A 223 -13.24 -10.10 -5.65
C ASN A 223 -12.27 -10.86 -4.73
N ASN A 224 -11.70 -11.95 -5.23
CA ASN A 224 -10.87 -12.84 -4.44
C ASN A 224 -9.45 -12.30 -4.24
N ASN A 225 -8.91 -11.51 -5.16
CA ASN A 225 -7.53 -11.02 -5.06
C ASN A 225 -7.34 -10.10 -3.85
N VAL A 226 -6.18 -10.20 -3.21
CA VAL A 226 -5.75 -9.23 -2.20
C VAL A 226 -5.82 -7.80 -2.73
N GLN A 227 -6.22 -6.87 -1.86
CA GLN A 227 -6.22 -5.46 -2.19
C GLN A 227 -4.78 -4.94 -2.07
N LEU A 228 -4.04 -4.95 -3.17
CA LEU A 228 -2.78 -4.20 -3.24
C LEU A 228 -3.07 -2.71 -3.36
N LYS A 229 -2.17 -1.88 -2.85
CA LYS A 229 -2.22 -0.42 -3.00
C LYS A 229 -1.18 0.04 -4.01
N SER A 230 -1.29 1.26 -4.53
CA SER A 230 -0.34 1.85 -5.49
C SER A 230 1.13 1.63 -5.08
N HIS A 231 1.43 1.82 -3.80
CA HIS A 231 2.79 1.68 -3.26
C HIS A 231 3.32 0.24 -3.29
N ALA A 232 2.46 -0.79 -3.38
CA ALA A 232 2.95 -2.15 -3.63
C ALA A 232 3.63 -2.24 -4.99
N PHE A 233 3.08 -1.58 -6.01
CA PHE A 233 3.65 -1.59 -7.35
C PHE A 233 4.88 -0.69 -7.43
N VAL A 234 4.82 0.52 -6.84
CA VAL A 234 5.97 1.44 -6.78
C VAL A 234 7.17 0.79 -6.09
N LEU A 235 6.94 0.07 -4.98
CA LEU A 235 8.01 -0.62 -4.24
C LEU A 235 8.31 -2.03 -4.76
N ASN A 236 7.65 -2.47 -5.84
CA ASN A 236 7.77 -3.82 -6.41
C ASN A 236 7.53 -4.95 -5.39
N VAL A 237 6.56 -4.77 -4.50
CA VAL A 237 6.11 -5.75 -3.49
C VAL A 237 5.07 -6.68 -4.09
N THR A 238 5.32 -7.99 -4.00
CA THR A 238 4.40 -9.02 -4.47
C THR A 238 4.10 -10.04 -3.36
N PRO A 239 2.82 -10.37 -3.09
CA PRO A 239 2.47 -11.46 -2.20
C PRO A 239 2.87 -12.81 -2.83
N VAL A 240 3.70 -13.56 -2.12
CA VAL A 240 4.12 -14.92 -2.49
C VAL A 240 3.10 -15.94 -1.95
N SER A 241 2.78 -15.81 -0.66
CA SER A 241 1.71 -16.57 -0.01
C SER A 241 0.39 -15.77 -0.03
N HIS A 242 -0.74 -16.44 0.15
CA HIS A 242 -2.04 -15.77 0.41
C HIS A 242 -2.32 -14.65 -0.60
N LYS A 243 -2.42 -14.99 -1.88
CA LYS A 243 -2.76 -14.03 -2.96
C LYS A 243 -4.24 -13.61 -2.93
N ARG A 244 -5.05 -14.30 -2.12
CA ARG A 244 -6.45 -13.97 -1.89
C ARG A 244 -6.59 -13.01 -0.72
N GLY A 245 -7.51 -12.06 -0.81
CA GLY A 245 -7.70 -10.99 0.18
C GLY A 245 -8.42 -11.44 1.45
N HIS A 246 -9.25 -12.49 1.37
CA HIS A 246 -9.88 -13.11 2.53
C HIS A 246 -9.13 -14.38 2.92
N ILE A 247 -8.74 -14.46 4.20
CA ILE A 247 -7.99 -15.57 4.78
C ILE A 247 -8.79 -16.13 5.95
N VAL A 248 -8.97 -17.46 5.97
CA VAL A 248 -9.45 -18.18 7.16
C VAL A 248 -8.25 -18.86 7.82
N MET A 249 -8.09 -18.68 9.13
CA MET A 249 -6.94 -19.20 9.88
C MET A 249 -7.31 -19.70 11.27
N ASN A 250 -6.35 -20.36 11.90
CA ASN A 250 -6.36 -20.74 13.31
C ASN A 250 -5.03 -20.35 13.93
N ASP A 251 -5.06 -19.80 15.15
CA ASP A 251 -3.89 -19.57 16.01
C ASP A 251 -2.86 -18.56 15.47
N GLU A 252 -2.04 -18.96 14.50
CA GLU A 252 -0.99 -18.14 13.89
C GLU A 252 -0.99 -18.33 12.36
N ILE A 253 -0.67 -17.27 11.63
CA ILE A 253 -0.41 -17.34 10.20
C ILE A 253 0.85 -16.53 9.84
N GLN A 254 1.57 -16.99 8.82
CA GLN A 254 2.68 -16.24 8.24
C GLN A 254 2.38 -15.88 6.78
N LEU A 255 2.44 -14.59 6.48
CA LEU A 255 2.35 -14.05 5.12
C LEU A 255 3.76 -13.78 4.59
N ILE A 256 3.99 -14.16 3.33
CA ILE A 256 5.27 -14.04 2.64
C ILE A 256 5.12 -13.05 1.49
N PHE A 257 5.99 -12.05 1.47
CA PHE A 257 6.12 -11.07 0.40
C PHE A 257 7.51 -11.15 -0.23
N LYS A 258 7.59 -10.88 -1.52
CA LYS A 258 8.84 -10.68 -2.23
C LYS A 258 8.92 -9.24 -2.70
N SER A 259 10.08 -8.63 -2.57
CA SER A 259 10.39 -7.32 -3.13
C SER A 259 11.68 -7.36 -3.94
N GLN A 260 11.79 -6.52 -4.97
CA GLN A 260 13.05 -6.39 -5.72
C GLN A 260 14.13 -5.70 -4.87
N ASN A 261 13.73 -4.72 -4.08
CA ASN A 261 14.58 -3.97 -3.15
C ASN A 261 14.49 -4.53 -1.73
N ILE A 262 15.50 -4.24 -0.90
CA ILE A 262 15.43 -4.50 0.54
C ILE A 262 14.52 -3.44 1.16
N LEU A 263 13.34 -3.88 1.61
CA LEU A 263 12.34 -3.01 2.20
C LEU A 263 12.18 -3.31 3.69
N ARG A 264 11.77 -2.28 4.43
CA ARG A 264 11.29 -2.42 5.80
C ARG A 264 9.79 -2.66 5.76
N PHE A 265 9.33 -3.73 6.41
CA PHE A 265 7.92 -4.05 6.52
C PHE A 265 7.39 -3.85 7.93
N SER A 266 6.08 -3.63 8.02
CA SER A 266 5.34 -3.86 9.26
C SER A 266 3.89 -4.16 8.96
N ALA A 267 3.17 -4.63 9.97
CA ALA A 267 1.76 -4.89 9.85
C ALA A 267 0.99 -4.34 11.04
N ARG A 268 -0.29 -4.07 10.80
CA ARG A 268 -1.27 -3.72 11.83
C ARG A 268 -2.44 -4.66 11.69
N LEU A 269 -2.74 -5.39 12.76
CA LEU A 269 -3.93 -6.22 12.86
C LEU A 269 -4.97 -5.46 13.69
N SER A 270 -6.20 -5.38 13.19
CA SER A 270 -7.31 -4.76 13.90
C SER A 270 -8.49 -5.71 14.00
N HIS A 271 -9.02 -5.91 15.21
CA HIS A 271 -10.19 -6.75 15.49
C HIS A 271 -11.49 -5.98 15.28
N PHE A 272 -12.49 -6.60 14.68
CA PHE A 272 -13.83 -6.03 14.57
C PHE A 272 -14.65 -6.30 15.83
N ASP A 273 -14.99 -5.26 16.58
CA ASP A 273 -15.76 -5.36 17.84
C ASP A 273 -17.29 -5.43 17.65
N GLY A 274 -17.77 -5.48 16.41
CA GLY A 274 -19.18 -5.39 16.05
C GLY A 274 -19.57 -4.03 15.46
N ASN A 275 -18.82 -2.97 15.78
CA ASN A 275 -19.06 -1.61 15.27
C ASN A 275 -17.85 -1.07 14.49
N SER A 276 -16.63 -1.33 14.98
CA SER A 276 -15.41 -0.73 14.46
C SER A 276 -14.23 -1.70 14.54
N PHE A 277 -13.19 -1.40 13.76
CA PHE A 277 -11.92 -2.11 13.83
C PHE A 277 -11.01 -1.44 14.88
N ARG A 278 -10.63 -2.18 15.92
CA ARG A 278 -9.68 -1.74 16.96
C ARG A 278 -8.34 -2.44 16.79
N GLU A 279 -7.26 -1.67 16.79
CA GLU A 279 -5.92 -2.20 16.67
C GLU A 279 -5.58 -3.17 17.82
N MET A 280 -4.98 -4.30 17.47
CA MET A 280 -4.36 -5.23 18.40
C MET A 280 -2.86 -4.99 18.45
N LEU A 281 -2.40 -4.31 19.50
CA LEU A 281 -0.97 -4.13 19.71
C LEU A 281 -0.26 -5.48 19.88
N ASN A 282 1.00 -5.53 19.45
CA ASN A 282 1.89 -6.69 19.62
C ASN A 282 1.31 -8.01 19.05
N SER A 283 0.47 -7.94 18.02
CA SER A 283 -0.17 -9.10 17.38
C SER A 283 0.45 -9.48 16.04
N THR A 284 1.44 -8.71 15.59
CA THR A 284 2.17 -8.98 14.35
C THR A 284 3.67 -8.84 14.55
N PHE A 285 4.43 -9.59 13.78
CA PHE A 285 5.89 -9.51 13.73
C PHE A 285 6.34 -9.56 12.28
N ALA A 286 7.22 -8.64 11.91
CA ALA A 286 7.76 -8.54 10.56
C ALA A 286 9.28 -8.74 10.58
N ASN A 287 9.78 -9.62 9.73
CA ASN A 287 11.20 -9.82 9.51
C ASN A 287 11.49 -10.04 8.03
N SER A 288 12.70 -9.70 7.60
CA SER A 288 13.10 -9.85 6.20
C SER A 288 14.42 -10.61 6.07
N LYS A 289 14.56 -11.35 4.98
CA LYS A 289 15.79 -12.05 4.60
C LYS A 289 15.90 -12.09 3.08
N SER A 290 16.98 -11.53 2.54
CA SER A 290 17.34 -11.64 1.11
C SER A 290 16.21 -11.24 0.14
N GLY A 291 15.51 -10.13 0.41
CA GLY A 291 14.39 -9.64 -0.42
C GLY A 291 13.07 -10.40 -0.26
N VAL A 292 12.99 -11.31 0.72
CA VAL A 292 11.77 -11.98 1.15
C VAL A 292 11.40 -11.52 2.54
N SER A 293 10.17 -11.08 2.72
CA SER A 293 9.65 -10.59 4.00
C SER A 293 8.56 -11.51 4.51
N PHE A 294 8.61 -11.78 5.81
CA PHE A 294 7.71 -12.66 6.53
C PHE A 294 6.96 -11.81 7.55
N ILE A 295 5.64 -11.85 7.48
CA ILE A 295 4.74 -11.18 8.40
C ILE A 295 4.00 -12.26 9.16
N THR A 296 4.40 -12.52 10.39
CA THR A 296 3.69 -13.42 11.28
C THR A 296 2.58 -12.64 11.99
N VAL A 297 1.40 -13.24 12.09
CA VAL A 297 0.20 -12.66 12.68
C VAL A 297 -0.38 -13.66 13.66
N HIS A 298 -0.64 -13.20 14.89
CA HIS A 298 -1.18 -14.00 15.96
C HIS A 298 -2.37 -13.26 16.61
N PRO A 299 -3.62 -13.56 16.18
CA PRO A 299 -4.82 -13.12 16.88
C PRO A 299 -4.86 -13.64 18.32
N ARG A 300 -5.40 -12.87 19.26
CA ARG A 300 -5.59 -13.33 20.67
C ARG A 300 -7.03 -13.72 20.99
N ILE A 301 -7.97 -13.42 20.09
CA ILE A 301 -9.38 -13.77 20.21
C ILE A 301 -9.92 -14.28 18.86
N VAL A 302 -10.96 -15.10 18.92
CA VAL A 302 -11.69 -15.56 17.74
C VAL A 302 -12.48 -14.38 17.17
N GLY A 303 -12.56 -14.27 15.84
CA GLY A 303 -13.35 -13.21 15.20
C GLY A 303 -12.81 -12.74 13.86
N LYS A 304 -13.32 -11.58 13.45
CA LYS A 304 -12.98 -10.93 12.19
C LYS A 304 -11.92 -9.86 12.39
N TYR A 305 -11.04 -9.75 11.42
CA TYR A 305 -9.86 -8.92 11.47
C TYR A 305 -9.59 -8.23 10.15
N ARG A 306 -9.02 -7.03 10.25
CA ARG A 306 -8.38 -6.34 9.14
C ARG A 306 -6.87 -6.36 9.36
N LEU A 307 -6.11 -6.80 8.37
CA LEU A 307 -4.65 -6.76 8.39
C LEU A 307 -4.15 -5.78 7.33
N ASP A 308 -3.56 -4.68 7.78
CA ASP A 308 -2.91 -3.69 6.94
C ASP A 308 -1.40 -3.99 6.90
N ILE A 309 -0.84 -4.17 5.70
CA ILE A 309 0.60 -4.35 5.47
C ILE A 309 1.19 -3.04 4.97
N PHE A 310 2.33 -2.66 5.55
CA PHE A 310 3.05 -1.46 5.16
C PHE A 310 4.51 -1.77 4.81
N ALA A 311 5.06 -1.02 3.86
CA ALA A 311 6.45 -1.10 3.45
C ALA A 311 7.06 0.27 3.10
N GLN A 312 8.38 0.38 3.18
CA GLN A 312 9.18 1.51 2.70
C GLN A 312 10.59 1.04 2.34
N HIS A 313 11.39 1.84 1.63
CA HIS A 313 12.81 1.51 1.50
C HIS A 313 13.51 1.60 2.85
N ARG A 314 14.50 0.73 3.07
CA ARG A 314 15.20 0.61 4.37
C ARG A 314 15.85 1.92 4.81
N THR A 315 16.39 2.68 3.85
CA THR A 315 17.11 3.94 4.07
C THR A 315 16.20 5.16 4.18
N ASP A 316 14.91 5.03 3.90
CA ASP A 316 14.01 6.18 3.90
C ASP A 316 13.70 6.62 5.33
N GLU A 317 14.02 7.87 5.63
CA GLU A 317 13.50 8.58 6.79
C GLU A 317 12.08 9.03 6.45
N GLY A 318 11.06 8.35 6.99
CA GLY A 318 9.69 8.67 6.59
C GLY A 318 8.64 7.70 7.12
N ARG A 319 7.45 7.83 6.53
CA ARG A 319 6.28 7.03 6.88
C ARG A 319 6.25 5.76 6.03
N LEU A 320 5.93 4.66 6.70
CA LEU A 320 5.59 3.40 6.05
C LEU A 320 4.34 3.55 5.17
N HIS A 321 4.43 3.13 3.92
CA HIS A 321 3.34 3.19 2.96
C HIS A 321 2.52 1.90 2.98
N GLN A 322 1.20 2.00 2.96
CA GLN A 322 0.35 0.82 2.91
C GLN A 322 0.50 0.13 1.54
N VAL A 323 0.79 -1.16 1.53
CA VAL A 323 1.01 -1.95 0.31
C VAL A 323 -0.05 -3.03 0.10
N ALA A 324 -0.63 -3.58 1.17
CA ALA A 324 -1.68 -4.59 1.03
C ALA A 324 -2.68 -4.53 2.18
N VAL A 325 -3.90 -4.97 1.92
CA VAL A 325 -4.97 -5.13 2.93
C VAL A 325 -5.62 -6.49 2.77
N TYR A 326 -5.80 -7.17 3.91
CA TYR A 326 -6.48 -8.45 4.02
C TYR A 326 -7.64 -8.38 5.01
N SER A 327 -8.67 -9.19 4.79
CA SER A 327 -9.58 -9.63 5.85
C SER A 327 -9.17 -11.01 6.33
N ILE A 328 -9.19 -11.17 7.65
CA ILE A 328 -8.88 -12.43 8.30
C ILE A 328 -10.08 -12.84 9.15
N GLN A 329 -10.52 -14.08 8.97
CA GLN A 329 -11.41 -14.78 9.87
C GLN A 329 -10.55 -15.76 10.70
N CYS A 330 -10.49 -15.55 12.02
CA CYS A 330 -9.80 -16.45 12.94
C CYS A 330 -10.82 -17.30 13.67
N ASP A 331 -10.75 -18.63 13.50
CA ASP A 331 -11.74 -19.57 14.03
C ASP A 331 -11.34 -20.18 15.38
N SER A 332 -10.04 -20.16 15.73
CA SER A 332 -9.56 -20.61 17.04
C SER A 332 -8.24 -19.93 17.42
N VAL A 333 -7.99 -19.81 18.73
CA VAL A 333 -6.75 -19.27 19.33
C VAL A 333 -6.33 -20.21 20.45
N LYS A 334 -5.05 -20.62 20.50
CA LYS A 334 -4.55 -21.48 21.58
C LYS A 334 -4.07 -20.68 22.78
N ASP A 335 -3.31 -19.61 22.55
CA ASP A 335 -2.80 -18.72 23.60
C ASP A 335 -3.36 -17.31 23.45
N SER A 336 -4.39 -16.99 24.22
CA SER A 336 -5.01 -15.66 24.25
C SER A 336 -4.15 -14.61 24.94
N THR A 337 -3.03 -15.02 25.57
CA THR A 337 -2.10 -14.14 26.27
C THR A 337 -0.86 -13.80 25.46
N PHE A 338 -0.64 -14.47 24.32
CA PHE A 338 0.55 -14.30 23.51
C PHE A 338 0.68 -12.89 22.92
N GLU A 339 1.83 -12.27 23.11
CA GLU A 339 2.20 -11.01 22.47
C GLU A 339 3.57 -11.12 21.83
N PHE A 340 3.76 -10.54 20.65
CA PHE A 340 5.09 -10.36 20.09
C PHE A 340 5.84 -9.24 20.84
N PRO A 341 7.16 -9.34 21.03
CA PRO A 341 7.93 -8.27 21.64
C PRO A 341 7.82 -7.00 20.82
N LYS A 342 7.78 -5.84 21.50
CA LYS A 342 7.82 -4.55 20.82
C LYS A 342 9.15 -4.42 20.09
N VAL A 343 9.09 -4.09 18.80
CA VAL A 343 10.29 -3.93 17.96
C VAL A 343 10.68 -2.45 17.89
N PHE A 344 11.91 -2.13 18.29
CA PHE A 344 12.52 -0.82 18.07
C PHE A 344 13.13 -0.79 16.68
N LYS A 345 12.38 -0.25 15.71
CA LYS A 345 12.79 -0.26 14.30
C LYS A 345 14.05 0.57 14.06
N SER A 346 15.03 -0.03 13.42
CA SER A 346 16.31 0.56 13.02
C SER A 346 16.89 -0.22 11.84
N ASP A 347 17.96 0.31 11.24
CA ASP A 347 18.55 -0.32 10.05
C ASP A 347 19.15 -1.69 10.31
N TYR A 348 19.51 -2.03 11.55
CA TYR A 348 20.07 -3.35 11.88
C TYR A 348 19.01 -4.34 12.38
N THR A 349 17.79 -3.90 12.75
CA THR A 349 16.77 -4.80 13.29
C THR A 349 15.97 -5.57 12.24
N ASP A 350 15.89 -5.09 11.00
CA ASP A 350 15.00 -5.64 9.97
C ASP A 350 15.33 -7.10 9.58
N GLU A 351 16.61 -7.49 9.69
CA GLU A 351 17.10 -8.85 9.43
C GLU A 351 17.36 -9.65 10.72
N CYS A 352 17.06 -9.06 11.89
CA CYS A 352 17.20 -9.74 13.17
C CYS A 352 15.94 -10.55 13.50
N GLN A 353 16.14 -11.70 14.12
CA GLN A 353 15.08 -12.62 14.49
C GLN A 353 15.25 -13.05 15.94
N ILE A 354 14.20 -12.89 16.73
CA ILE A 354 14.06 -13.54 18.03
C ILE A 354 13.67 -15.01 17.80
N ILE A 355 14.52 -15.93 18.25
CA ILE A 355 14.25 -17.36 18.23
C ILE A 355 13.48 -17.75 19.49
N GLN A 356 13.93 -17.27 20.65
CA GLN A 356 13.24 -17.39 21.94
C GLN A 356 13.69 -16.28 22.91
N PRO A 357 12.83 -15.86 23.86
CA PRO A 357 11.41 -16.18 23.93
C PRO A 357 10.62 -15.45 22.83
N LYS A 358 9.62 -16.10 22.24
CA LYS A 358 8.75 -15.44 21.24
C LYS A 358 7.65 -14.58 21.88
N ASN A 359 7.19 -14.97 23.07
CA ASN A 359 6.21 -14.23 23.83
C ASN A 359 6.89 -13.05 24.54
N ALA A 360 6.35 -11.85 24.39
CA ALA A 360 6.77 -10.63 25.06
C ALA A 360 6.62 -10.73 26.58
N ARG A 361 5.66 -11.55 27.02
CA ARG A 361 5.34 -11.83 28.42
C ARG A 361 6.29 -12.88 28.98
N LEU A 362 7.14 -12.45 29.91
CA LEU A 362 8.09 -13.30 30.60
C LEU A 362 7.56 -13.64 31.99
N LEU A 363 7.82 -14.85 32.46
CA LEU A 363 7.51 -15.21 33.84
C LEU A 363 8.41 -14.42 34.80
N ALA A 364 7.83 -13.78 35.83
CA ALA A 364 8.59 -13.15 36.91
C ALA A 364 9.39 -14.18 37.74
N ASN A 365 10.50 -13.73 38.33
CA ASN A 365 11.36 -14.53 39.22
C ASN A 365 11.79 -15.89 38.64
N SER A 366 12.10 -15.92 37.34
CA SER A 366 12.42 -17.14 36.59
C SER A 366 13.70 -16.97 35.78
N GLU A 367 14.20 -18.07 35.22
CA GLU A 367 15.29 -18.06 34.25
C GLU A 367 14.72 -18.17 32.84
N VAL A 368 15.00 -17.17 32.01
CA VAL A 368 14.52 -17.09 30.64
C VAL A 368 15.69 -17.16 29.67
N VAL A 369 15.62 -18.09 28.72
CA VAL A 369 16.61 -18.20 27.65
C VAL A 369 16.26 -17.22 26.54
N PHE A 370 17.20 -16.33 26.26
CA PHE A 370 17.20 -15.49 25.07
C PHE A 370 18.09 -16.11 24.01
N GLU A 371 17.56 -16.26 22.79
CA GLU A 371 18.27 -16.69 21.61
C GLU A 371 17.87 -15.82 20.42
N ILE A 372 18.86 -15.16 19.82
CA ILE A 372 18.67 -14.16 18.77
C ILE A 372 19.60 -14.47 17.61
N ASN A 373 19.04 -14.43 16.40
CA ASN A 373 19.80 -14.41 15.16
C ASN A 373 19.85 -12.97 14.64
N ALA A 374 21.03 -12.35 14.69
CA ALA A 374 21.34 -11.00 14.24
C ALA A 374 22.60 -11.03 13.38
N PRO A 375 22.47 -11.35 12.07
CA PRO A 375 23.60 -11.72 11.22
C PRO A 375 24.67 -10.62 11.06
N HIS A 376 24.28 -9.36 11.24
CA HIS A 376 25.15 -8.19 11.04
C HIS A 376 25.63 -7.56 12.35
N LEU A 377 25.30 -8.14 13.50
CA LEU A 377 25.71 -7.63 14.81
C LEU A 377 26.83 -8.46 15.41
N ASN A 378 27.75 -7.77 16.10
CA ASN A 378 28.87 -8.39 16.80
C ASN A 378 28.57 -8.68 18.27
N SER A 379 27.59 -8.00 18.86
CA SER A 379 27.31 -8.08 20.29
C SER A 379 25.86 -7.69 20.58
N ILE A 380 25.23 -8.45 21.47
CA ILE A 380 23.87 -8.23 21.97
C ILE A 380 23.87 -8.34 23.49
N SER A 381 23.09 -7.50 24.16
CA SER A 381 22.76 -7.64 25.57
C SER A 381 21.25 -7.74 25.78
N VAL A 382 20.85 -8.22 26.95
CA VAL A 382 19.50 -8.03 27.49
C VAL A 382 19.63 -7.15 28.71
N ASN A 383 19.07 -5.95 28.65
CA ASN A 383 19.44 -4.84 29.53
C ASN A 383 20.97 -4.67 29.51
N ASP A 384 21.62 -4.87 30.66
CA ASP A 384 23.08 -4.75 30.83
C ASP A 384 23.82 -6.09 30.74
N GLU A 385 23.11 -7.22 30.59
CA GLU A 385 23.72 -8.56 30.56
C GLU A 385 24.07 -8.99 29.14
N MET A 386 25.35 -9.22 28.87
CA MET A 386 25.84 -9.63 27.55
C MET A 386 25.48 -11.08 27.22
N LEU A 387 24.93 -11.31 26.03
CA LEU A 387 24.70 -12.66 25.52
C LEU A 387 25.98 -13.23 24.91
N GLN A 388 26.17 -14.54 25.04
CA GLN A 388 27.25 -15.25 24.39
C GLN A 388 26.88 -15.49 22.93
N GLY A 389 27.77 -15.17 21.99
CA GLY A 389 27.45 -15.38 20.58
C GLY A 389 28.64 -15.30 19.65
N LYS A 390 28.50 -15.97 18.49
CA LYS A 390 29.46 -15.95 17.39
C LYS A 390 28.73 -16.05 16.06
N GLY A 391 29.20 -15.32 15.05
CA GLY A 391 28.65 -15.37 13.69
C GLY A 391 27.19 -14.90 13.62
N GLY A 392 26.85 -13.86 14.39
CA GLY A 392 25.50 -13.30 14.43
C GLY A 392 24.46 -14.12 15.18
N LYS A 393 24.84 -15.22 15.85
CA LYS A 393 23.93 -15.99 16.71
C LYS A 393 24.30 -15.75 18.17
N PHE A 394 23.32 -15.34 18.97
CA PHE A 394 23.49 -14.97 20.36
C PHE A 394 22.55 -15.78 21.25
N ARG A 395 23.04 -16.24 22.40
CA ARG A 395 22.26 -16.98 23.39
C ARG A 395 22.71 -16.64 24.81
N GLY A 396 21.77 -16.59 25.75
CA GLY A 396 22.07 -16.48 27.17
C GLY A 396 20.81 -16.70 28.02
N THR A 397 21.02 -16.97 29.29
CA THR A 397 19.94 -17.13 30.28
C THR A 397 19.92 -15.88 31.16
N ILE A 398 18.77 -15.23 31.23
CA ILE A 398 18.56 -14.00 32.00
C ILE A 398 17.63 -14.32 33.18
N LYS A 399 17.99 -13.87 34.37
CA LYS A 399 17.12 -13.98 35.55
C LYS A 399 16.13 -12.83 35.53
N THR A 400 14.86 -13.16 35.43
CA THR A 400 13.79 -12.17 35.54
C THR A 400 13.52 -11.83 37.01
N HIS A 401 13.07 -10.60 37.24
CA HIS A 401 12.74 -10.09 38.57
C HIS A 401 11.22 -10.07 38.78
N LYS A 402 10.75 -9.20 39.68
CA LYS A 402 9.32 -8.97 39.95
C LYS A 402 8.53 -8.60 38.69
N GLU A 403 7.21 -8.73 38.78
CA GLU A 403 6.27 -8.35 37.73
C GLU A 403 6.38 -6.86 37.36
N GLY A 404 6.05 -6.55 36.09
CA GLY A 404 6.04 -5.18 35.56
C GLY A 404 7.42 -4.63 35.19
N VAL A 405 8.46 -5.46 35.17
CA VAL A 405 9.83 -5.05 34.78
C VAL A 405 10.02 -5.26 33.28
N SER A 406 10.55 -4.25 32.59
CA SER A 406 10.89 -4.34 31.17
C SER A 406 12.28 -4.95 30.95
N TYR A 407 12.39 -5.77 29.91
CA TYR A 407 13.64 -6.35 29.45
C TYR A 407 13.87 -5.97 27.99
N THR A 408 14.94 -5.24 27.71
CA THR A 408 15.26 -4.76 26.37
C THR A 408 16.46 -5.50 25.82
N VAL A 409 16.27 -6.18 24.68
CA VAL A 409 17.38 -6.71 23.89
C VAL A 409 18.03 -5.53 23.17
N ASN A 410 19.32 -5.29 23.39
CA ASN A 410 20.07 -4.18 22.81
C ASN A 410 21.13 -4.70 21.83
N ALA A 411 21.28 -4.01 20.69
CA ALA A 411 22.48 -4.04 19.90
C ALA A 411 23.56 -3.23 20.62
N VAL A 412 24.77 -3.79 20.72
CA VAL A 412 25.88 -3.17 21.46
C VAL A 412 26.96 -2.73 20.49
N PHE A 413 27.23 -1.42 20.48
CA PHE A 413 28.26 -0.79 19.65
C PHE A 413 29.35 -0.21 20.55
N ARG A 414 30.61 -0.37 20.16
CA ARG A 414 31.77 0.16 20.91
C ARG A 414 32.49 1.18 20.05
N GLU A 415 32.61 2.39 20.56
CA GLU A 415 33.33 3.50 19.94
C GLU A 415 34.39 4.02 20.92
N GLY A 416 35.65 3.63 20.70
CA GLY A 416 36.73 3.89 21.65
C GLY A 416 36.45 3.23 23.02
N SER A 417 36.41 4.04 24.08
CA SER A 417 36.06 3.60 25.44
C SER A 417 34.56 3.60 25.73
N THR A 418 33.74 4.14 24.84
CA THR A 418 32.30 4.31 25.07
C THR A 418 31.52 3.12 24.50
N THR A 419 30.57 2.60 25.28
CA THR A 419 29.65 1.55 24.84
C THR A 419 28.26 2.13 24.67
N HIS A 420 27.67 1.93 23.50
CA HIS A 420 26.33 2.38 23.16
C HIS A 420 25.38 1.18 23.06
N PHE A 421 24.27 1.26 23.78
CA PHE A 421 23.19 0.27 23.74
C PHE A 421 22.04 0.85 22.93
N ARG A 422 21.62 0.13 21.88
CA ARG A 422 20.47 0.52 21.08
C ARG A 422 19.43 -0.58 21.10
N GLY A 423 18.24 -0.25 21.61
CA GLY A 423 17.14 -1.21 21.73
C GLY A 423 16.76 -1.84 20.39
N MET A 424 16.42 -3.13 20.44
CA MET A 424 15.96 -3.93 19.31
C MET A 424 14.57 -4.51 19.60
N PHE A 425 14.41 -5.14 20.76
CA PHE A 425 13.18 -5.81 21.18
C PHE A 425 12.90 -5.50 22.65
N GLN A 426 11.63 -5.33 23.02
CA GLN A 426 11.23 -5.14 24.41
C GLN A 426 10.22 -6.21 24.83
N PHE A 427 10.49 -6.76 26.01
CA PHE A 427 9.71 -7.75 26.74
C PHE A 427 9.34 -7.18 28.11
N TYR A 428 8.43 -7.83 28.82
CA TYR A 428 8.05 -7.46 30.18
C TYR A 428 7.69 -8.67 31.02
N THR A 429 7.93 -8.60 32.33
CA THR A 429 7.50 -9.64 33.26
C THR A 429 6.04 -9.50 33.64
N CYS A 430 5.33 -10.62 33.71
CA CYS A 430 3.96 -10.72 34.18
C CYS A 430 3.77 -11.85 35.19
#